data_AF-A0A433VFX7-F1
#
_entry.id   AF-A0A433VFX7-F1
#
_cell.length_a   1.000
_cell.length_b   1.000
_cell.length_c   1.000
_cell.angle_alpha   90.00
_cell.angle_beta   90.00
_cell.angle_gamma   90.00
#
_symmetry.space_group_name_H-M   'P 1'
#
loop_
_entity.id
_entity.type
_entity.pdbx_description
1 polymer ?
#
loop_
_entity_poly.entity_id
_entity_poly.type
_entity_poly.pdbx_seq_one_letter_code
_entity_poly.pdbx_strand_id
1 'polypeptide(L)'
;MRIYKFGHVLLTLLIATASASLLLADASLGEMQMLAQAVDRKKQEADRLFNQGKKQFSASQFEAALQSWHSSLSIYREIKDSQGEYYASGIIGMTY
;
A
#
# COMPACT_ATOMS: atom_id res chain seq x y z
N MET A 1 1.45 58.68 12.74
CA MET A 1 1.74 57.44 13.50
C MET A 1 0.68 56.36 13.18
N ARG A 2 0.66 55.80 11.95
CA ARG A 2 -0.35 54.81 11.49
C ARG A 2 0.26 53.58 10.79
N ILE A 3 1.59 53.50 10.72
CA ILE A 3 2.34 52.52 9.92
C ILE A 3 2.52 51.18 10.67
N TYR A 4 2.49 51.19 12.00
CA TYR A 4 2.70 50.01 12.85
C TYR A 4 1.49 49.04 12.95
N LYS A 5 0.29 49.48 12.54
CA LYS A 5 -0.92 48.63 12.61
C LYS A 5 -1.00 47.57 11.49
N PHE A 6 -0.32 47.81 10.36
CA PHE A 6 -0.32 46.88 9.22
C PHE A 6 0.64 45.69 9.41
N GLY A 7 1.74 45.87 10.16
CA GLY A 7 2.71 44.79 10.39
C GLY A 7 2.13 43.61 11.15
N HIS A 8 1.23 43.85 12.12
CA HIS A 8 0.59 42.78 12.88
C HIS A 8 -0.39 41.95 12.05
N VAL A 9 -1.15 42.58 11.14
CA VAL A 9 -2.09 41.87 10.26
C VAL A 9 -1.35 40.95 9.30
N LEU A 10 -0.20 41.40 8.77
CA LEU A 10 0.67 40.61 7.92
C LEU A 10 1.25 39.41 8.69
N LEU A 11 1.70 39.63 9.93
CA LEU A 11 2.25 38.57 10.79
C LEU A 11 1.21 37.50 11.13
N THR A 12 -0.01 37.90 11.50
CA THR A 12 -1.08 36.95 11.83
C THR A 12 -1.55 36.15 10.61
N LEU A 13 -1.56 36.78 9.42
CA LEU A 13 -1.91 36.09 8.18
C LEU A 13 -0.86 35.03 7.80
N LEU A 14 0.43 35.36 7.98
CA LEU A 14 1.55 34.47 7.70
C LEU A 14 1.57 33.28 8.69
N ILE A 15 1.31 33.54 9.97
CA ILE A 15 1.14 32.47 10.97
C ILE A 15 -0.07 31.59 10.62
N ALA A 16 -1.22 32.18 10.27
CA ALA A 16 -2.41 31.42 9.91
C ALA A 16 -2.20 30.53 8.67
N THR A 17 -1.46 31.00 7.66
CA THR A 17 -1.11 30.20 6.48
C THR A 17 -0.07 29.11 6.80
N ALA A 18 0.90 29.39 7.66
CA ALA A 18 1.87 28.39 8.13
C ALA A 18 1.18 27.29 8.98
N SER A 19 0.28 27.67 9.89
CA SER A 19 -0.50 26.73 10.70
C SER A 19 -1.43 25.87 9.86
N ALA A 20 -2.10 26.45 8.86
CA ALA A 20 -2.93 25.70 7.91
C ALA A 20 -2.10 24.70 7.10
N SER A 21 -0.92 25.12 6.61
CA SER A 21 0.01 24.24 5.88
C SER A 21 0.50 23.07 6.74
N LEU A 22 0.75 23.31 8.03
CA LEU A 22 1.20 22.27 8.96
C LEU A 22 0.10 21.25 9.27
N LEU A 23 -1.15 21.71 9.46
CA LEU A 23 -2.32 20.83 9.62
C LEU A 23 -2.60 19.97 8.38
N LEU A 24 -2.47 20.55 7.19
CA LEU A 24 -2.62 19.85 5.91
C LEU A 24 -1.53 18.79 5.69
N ALA A 25 -0.29 19.07 6.13
CA ALA A 25 0.82 18.11 6.03
C ALA A 25 0.64 16.89 6.95
N ASP A 26 0.14 17.10 8.16
CA ASP A 26 -0.12 16.02 9.13
C ASP A 26 -1.23 15.07 8.64
N ALA A 27 -2.32 15.64 8.07
CA ALA A 27 -3.40 14.87 7.46
C ALA A 27 -2.92 14.03 6.26
N SER A 28 -2.09 14.62 5.38
CA SER A 28 -1.48 13.92 4.24
C SER A 28 -0.57 12.77 4.67
N LEU A 29 0.22 12.96 5.73
CA LEU A 29 1.08 11.91 6.28
C LEU A 29 0.26 10.72 6.80
N GLY A 30 -0.84 10.98 7.51
CA GLY A 30 -1.75 9.96 8.01
C GLY A 30 -2.39 9.11 6.90
N GLU A 31 -2.83 9.74 5.81
CA GLU A 31 -3.40 9.03 4.65
C GLU A 31 -2.36 8.13 3.97
N MET A 32 -1.14 8.61 3.77
CA MET A 32 -0.06 7.81 3.21
C MET A 32 0.29 6.60 4.09
N GLN A 33 0.29 6.77 5.42
CA GLN A 33 0.54 5.69 6.36
C GLN A 33 -0.55 4.62 6.31
N MET A 34 -1.82 5.03 6.26
CA MET A 34 -2.96 4.13 6.12
C MET A 34 -2.89 3.34 4.81
N LEU A 35 -2.53 3.99 3.71
CA LEU A 35 -2.34 3.34 2.42
C LEU A 35 -1.19 2.32 2.47
N ALA A 36 -0.04 2.69 3.05
CA ALA A 36 1.11 1.81 3.20
C ALA A 36 0.75 0.57 4.03
N GLN A 37 0.06 0.74 5.16
CA GLN A 37 -0.42 -0.37 5.98
C GLN A 37 -1.42 -1.28 5.22
N ALA A 38 -2.30 -0.68 4.42
CA ALA A 38 -3.23 -1.46 3.60
C ALA A 38 -2.51 -2.28 2.53
N VAL A 39 -1.48 -1.71 1.89
CA VAL A 39 -0.60 -2.41 0.94
C VAL A 39 0.13 -3.56 1.63
N ASP A 40 0.72 -3.33 2.81
CA ASP A 40 1.43 -4.36 3.57
C ASP A 40 0.51 -5.51 3.98
N ARG A 41 -0.71 -5.21 4.45
CA ARG A 41 -1.69 -6.26 4.78
C ARG A 41 -2.08 -7.10 3.57
N LYS A 42 -2.29 -6.46 2.41
CA LYS A 42 -2.59 -7.16 1.16
C LYS A 42 -1.42 -8.05 0.73
N LYS A 43 -0.18 -7.55 0.84
CA LYS A 43 1.02 -8.34 0.57
C LYS A 43 1.10 -9.58 1.46
N GLN A 44 0.87 -9.42 2.76
CA GLN A 44 0.88 -10.54 3.71
C GLN A 44 -0.18 -11.61 3.35
N GLU A 45 -1.37 -11.20 2.94
CA GLU A 45 -2.41 -12.15 2.50
C GLU A 45 -2.03 -12.85 1.18
N ALA A 46 -1.43 -12.12 0.23
CA ALA A 46 -0.89 -12.71 -1.00
C ALA A 46 0.18 -13.76 -0.70
N ASP A 47 1.14 -13.44 0.17
CA ASP A 47 2.21 -14.35 0.60
C ASP A 47 1.64 -15.60 1.29
N ARG A 48 0.59 -15.43 2.10
CA ARG A 48 -0.11 -16.53 2.75
C ARG A 48 -0.76 -17.47 1.74
N LEU A 49 -1.50 -16.91 0.78
CA LEU A 49 -2.15 -17.68 -0.30
C LEU A 49 -1.11 -18.40 -1.17
N PHE A 50 -0.02 -17.74 -1.50
CA PHE A 50 1.07 -18.34 -2.27
C PHE A 50 1.67 -19.56 -1.55
N ASN A 51 1.93 -19.43 -0.24
CA ASN A 51 2.41 -20.53 0.58
C ASN A 51 1.36 -21.63 0.79
N GLN A 52 0.07 -21.28 0.85
CA GLN A 52 -1.01 -22.26 0.85
C GLN A 52 -1.00 -23.08 -0.44
N GLY A 53 -0.86 -22.45 -1.60
CA GLY A 53 -0.74 -23.14 -2.89
C GLY A 53 0.43 -24.13 -2.91
N LYS A 54 1.59 -23.74 -2.36
CA LYS A 54 2.74 -24.66 -2.20
C LYS A 54 2.39 -25.88 -1.35
N LYS A 55 1.71 -25.69 -0.21
CA LYS A 55 1.30 -26.80 0.66
C LYS A 55 0.31 -27.73 -0.03
N GLN A 56 -0.67 -27.16 -0.75
CA GLN A 56 -1.65 -27.93 -1.51
C GLN A 56 -0.98 -28.73 -2.64
N PHE A 57 -0.02 -28.14 -3.34
CA PHE A 57 0.77 -28.83 -4.36
C PHE A 57 1.55 -30.02 -3.77
N SER A 58 2.21 -29.82 -2.62
CA SER A 58 2.89 -30.91 -1.91
C SER A 58 1.92 -32.02 -1.44
N ALA A 59 0.65 -31.69 -1.23
CA ALA A 59 -0.42 -32.63 -0.91
C ALA A 59 -1.12 -33.21 -2.16
N SER A 60 -0.56 -33.00 -3.36
CA SER A 60 -1.13 -33.41 -4.65
C SER A 60 -2.52 -32.80 -4.97
N GLN A 61 -2.91 -31.73 -4.29
CA GLN A 61 -4.14 -30.98 -4.53
C GLN A 61 -3.90 -29.89 -5.59
N PHE A 62 -3.57 -30.31 -6.82
CA PHE A 62 -3.08 -29.41 -7.87
C PHE A 62 -4.07 -28.30 -8.26
N GLU A 63 -5.36 -28.63 -8.39
CA GLU A 63 -6.39 -27.64 -8.73
C GLU A 63 -6.53 -26.56 -7.63
N ALA A 64 -6.55 -26.99 -6.36
CA ALA A 64 -6.61 -26.06 -5.23
C ALA A 64 -5.33 -25.21 -5.13
N ALA A 65 -4.17 -25.80 -5.43
CA ALA A 65 -2.89 -25.08 -5.47
C ALA A 65 -2.89 -23.98 -6.53
N LEU A 66 -3.34 -24.30 -7.74
CA LEU A 66 -3.49 -23.34 -8.84
C LEU A 66 -4.44 -22.21 -8.47
N GLN A 67 -5.59 -22.51 -7.84
CA GLN A 67 -6.50 -21.47 -7.37
C GLN A 67 -5.82 -20.54 -6.36
N SER A 68 -5.13 -21.08 -5.35
CA SER A 68 -4.42 -20.28 -4.35
C SER A 68 -3.33 -19.40 -4.97
N TRP A 69 -2.57 -19.92 -5.94
CA TRP A 69 -1.56 -19.14 -6.64
C TRP A 69 -2.16 -18.05 -7.53
N HIS A 70 -3.26 -18.32 -8.24
CA HIS A 70 -3.98 -17.30 -9.00
C HIS A 70 -4.54 -16.19 -8.11
N SER A 71 -5.10 -16.53 -6.95
CA SER A 71 -5.56 -15.52 -5.97
C SER A 71 -4.40 -14.67 -5.46
N SER A 72 -3.25 -15.28 -5.13
CA SER A 72 -2.06 -14.53 -4.72
C SER A 72 -1.56 -13.58 -5.81
N LEU A 73 -1.53 -14.04 -7.07
CA LEU A 73 -1.12 -13.26 -8.24
C LEU A 73 -2.03 -12.03 -8.44
N SER A 74 -3.35 -12.21 -8.26
CA SER A 74 -4.30 -11.09 -8.36
C SER A 74 -3.99 -9.99 -7.36
N ILE A 75 -3.63 -10.36 -6.12
CA ILE A 75 -3.31 -9.39 -5.07
C ILE A 75 -1.95 -8.73 -5.35
N TYR A 76 -0.91 -9.51 -5.72
CA TYR A 76 0.40 -8.94 -6.08
C TYR A 76 0.29 -7.90 -7.21
N ARG A 77 -0.56 -8.16 -8.22
CA ARG A 77 -0.85 -7.18 -9.29
C ARG A 77 -1.55 -5.94 -8.77
N GLU A 78 -2.54 -6.10 -7.87
CA GLU A 78 -3.28 -4.98 -7.29
C GLU A 78 -2.34 -4.03 -6.52
N ILE A 79 -1.41 -4.58 -5.74
CA ILE A 79 -0.44 -3.79 -4.98
C ILE A 79 0.83 -3.43 -5.77
N LYS A 80 0.92 -3.84 -7.05
CA LYS A 80 2.08 -3.66 -7.93
C LYS A 80 3.38 -4.26 -7.36
N ASP A 81 3.29 -5.41 -6.69
CA ASP A 81 4.46 -6.19 -6.25
C ASP A 81 4.98 -7.05 -7.42
N SER A 82 5.90 -6.47 -8.19
CA SER A 82 6.52 -7.12 -9.34
C SER A 82 7.25 -8.42 -9.00
N GLN A 83 7.79 -8.53 -7.78
CA GLN A 83 8.53 -9.72 -7.36
C GLN A 83 7.55 -10.86 -7.05
N GLY A 84 6.49 -10.57 -6.29
CA GLY A 84 5.42 -11.53 -6.03
C GLY A 84 4.73 -12.01 -7.32
N GLU A 85 4.45 -11.08 -8.24
CA GLU A 85 3.89 -11.40 -9.56
C GLU A 85 4.78 -12.35 -10.36
N TYR A 86 6.09 -12.09 -10.40
CA TYR A 86 7.05 -12.94 -11.09
C TYR A 86 7.05 -14.37 -10.52
N TYR A 87 7.11 -14.53 -9.20
CA TYR A 87 7.12 -15.86 -8.57
C TYR A 87 5.82 -16.62 -8.78
N ALA A 88 4.66 -15.96 -8.59
CA ALA A 88 3.36 -16.57 -8.81
C ALA A 88 3.17 -17.01 -10.26
N SER A 89 3.51 -16.14 -11.22
CA SER A 89 3.41 -16.47 -12.64
C SER A 89 4.34 -17.61 -13.05
N GLY A 90 5.58 -17.60 -12.54
CA GLY A 90 6.56 -18.65 -12.82
C GLY A 90 6.11 -20.02 -12.31
N ILE A 91 5.59 -20.10 -11.08
CA ILE A 91 5.07 -21.36 -10.53
C ILE A 91 3.84 -21.86 -11.29
N ILE A 92 2.90 -20.97 -11.62
CA ILE A 92 1.71 -21.34 -12.39
C ILE A 92 2.14 -21.89 -13.75
N GLY A 93 3.06 -21.22 -14.45
CA GLY A 93 3.57 -21.67 -15.75
C GLY A 93 4.36 -22.97 -15.71
N MET A 94 4.99 -23.33 -14.58
CA MET A 94 5.63 -24.65 -14.40
C MET A 94 4.65 -25.77 -14.06
N THR A 95 3.44 -25.44 -13.60
CA THR A 95 2.43 -26.42 -13.19
C THR A 95 1.56 -26.86 -14.36
N TYR A 96 1.44 -26.03 -15.39
CA TYR A 96 0.82 -26.34 -16.70
C TYR A 96 1.82 -26.99 -17.65
#